data_AF-A0A6B3UP90-F1
#
_entry.id   AF-A0A6B3UP90-F1
#
_cell.length_a   1.000
_cell.length_b   1.000
_cell.length_c   1.000
_cell.angle_alpha   90.00
_cell.angle_beta   90.00
_cell.angle_gamma   90.00
#
_symmetry.space_group_name_H-M   'P 1'
#
loop_
_entity.id
_entity.type
_entity.pdbx_description
1 polymer ?
#
loop_
_entity_poly.entity_id
_entity_poly.type
_entity_poly.pdbx_seq_one_letter_code
_entity_poly.pdbx_strand_id
1 'polypeptide(L)'
;MPDPRFFENAGPISLSDLADAAGARFDAARAAGVEIALAAPLVRADGRSVSFFADRRYLDDLIATKAAAVFVPEAFAERVPEGCVALVTREPQAAWARVAARLHPARRMSAGPAVHPTAEIGEGVVLAPGAVVGEG
;
A
#
# COMPACT_ATOMS: atom_id res chain seq x y z
N MET A 1 -1.68 -4.49 9.50
CA MET A 1 -2.69 -3.61 8.89
C MET A 1 -2.40 -2.17 9.30
N PRO A 2 -2.67 -1.18 8.43
CA PRO A 2 -2.59 0.23 8.79
C PRO A 2 -3.51 0.58 9.96
N ASP A 3 -3.15 1.63 10.69
CA ASP A 3 -3.93 2.10 11.84
C ASP A 3 -5.31 2.63 11.37
N PRO A 4 -6.43 2.04 11.85
CA PRO A 4 -7.77 2.38 11.39
C PRO A 4 -8.21 3.80 11.79
N ARG A 5 -7.46 4.48 12.66
CA ARG A 5 -7.67 5.89 12.98
C ARG A 5 -7.34 6.80 11.79
N PHE A 6 -6.36 6.40 10.98
CA PHE A 6 -5.81 7.22 9.90
C PHE A 6 -6.15 6.71 8.50
N PHE A 7 -6.48 5.42 8.36
CA PHE A 7 -6.72 4.80 7.07
C PHE A 7 -8.04 4.04 7.02
N GLU A 8 -8.71 4.16 5.88
CA GLU A 8 -9.80 3.26 5.51
C GLU A 8 -9.23 1.96 4.92
N ASN A 9 -10.03 0.90 4.92
CA ASN A 9 -9.71 -0.34 4.24
C ASN A 9 -10.65 -0.47 3.05
N ALA A 10 -10.10 -0.41 1.84
CA ALA A 10 -10.88 -0.50 0.61
C ALA A 10 -11.39 -1.93 0.31
N GLY A 11 -11.07 -2.90 1.18
CA GLY A 11 -11.37 -4.30 0.99
C GLY A 11 -10.36 -4.99 0.05
N PRO A 12 -10.55 -6.29 -0.21
CA PRO A 12 -9.79 -6.97 -1.23
C PRO A 12 -10.07 -6.37 -2.61
N ILE A 13 -9.02 -6.09 -3.37
CA ILE A 13 -9.09 -5.60 -4.75
C ILE A 13 -8.43 -6.64 -5.65
N SER A 14 -8.98 -6.84 -6.85
CA SER A 14 -8.40 -7.70 -7.88
C SER A 14 -6.93 -7.34 -8.13
N LEU A 15 -6.06 -8.35 -8.18
CA LEU A 15 -4.65 -8.17 -8.49
C LEU A 15 -4.46 -7.50 -9.85
N SER A 16 -5.25 -7.88 -10.85
CA SER A 16 -5.18 -7.30 -12.19
C SER A 16 -5.46 -5.80 -12.17
N ASP A 17 -6.50 -5.36 -11.46
CA ASP A 17 -6.88 -3.95 -11.36
C ASP A 17 -5.77 -3.12 -10.69
N LEU A 18 -5.14 -3.69 -9.66
CA LEU A 18 -4.02 -3.06 -8.95
C LEU A 18 -2.76 -2.99 -9.82
N ALA A 19 -2.46 -4.06 -10.56
CA ALA A 19 -1.28 -4.14 -11.41
C ALA A 19 -1.39 -3.20 -12.63
N ASP A 20 -2.56 -3.13 -13.26
CA ASP A 20 -2.85 -2.21 -14.36
C ASP A 20 -2.73 -0.76 -13.91
N ALA A 21 -3.31 -0.44 -12.75
CA ALA A 21 -3.18 0.87 -12.12
C ALA A 21 -1.74 1.26 -11.78
N ALA A 22 -0.91 0.27 -11.46
CA ALA A 22 0.49 0.46 -11.13
C ALA A 22 1.39 0.51 -12.38
N GLY A 23 0.88 0.12 -13.56
CA GLY A 23 1.63 0.03 -14.80
C GLY A 23 2.64 -1.12 -14.81
N ALA A 24 2.35 -2.23 -14.11
CA ALA A 24 3.21 -3.41 -14.08
C ALA A 24 2.76 -4.44 -15.12
N ARG A 25 3.71 -5.18 -15.69
CA ARG A 25 3.43 -6.34 -16.54
C ARG A 25 3.31 -7.59 -15.67
N PHE A 26 2.38 -8.48 -15.96
CA PHE A 26 2.15 -9.70 -15.20
C PHE A 26 1.53 -10.78 -16.08
N ASP A 27 1.57 -12.02 -15.61
CA ASP A 27 0.85 -13.12 -16.24
C ASP A 27 -0.62 -13.10 -15.80
N ALA A 28 -1.51 -12.76 -16.74
CA ALA A 28 -2.95 -12.65 -16.49
C ALA A 28 -3.58 -13.98 -16.04
N ALA A 29 -3.08 -15.13 -16.49
CA ALA A 29 -3.60 -16.43 -16.08
C ALA A 29 -3.27 -16.71 -14.61
N ARG A 30 -2.09 -16.27 -14.14
CA ARG A 30 -1.67 -16.41 -12.74
C ARG A 30 -2.32 -15.39 -11.82
N ALA A 31 -2.70 -14.23 -12.35
CA ALA A 31 -3.40 -13.19 -11.59
C ALA A 31 -4.93 -13.40 -11.51
N ALA A 32 -5.49 -14.26 -12.38
CA ALA A 32 -6.93 -14.50 -12.43
C ALA A 32 -7.47 -14.99 -11.08
N GLY A 33 -8.45 -14.26 -10.52
CA GLY A 33 -9.08 -14.60 -9.25
C GLY A 33 -8.24 -14.29 -8.00
N VAL A 34 -7.04 -13.71 -8.15
CA VAL A 34 -6.22 -13.29 -7.02
C VAL A 34 -6.73 -11.98 -6.47
N GLU A 35 -7.07 -11.95 -5.18
CA GLU A 35 -7.47 -10.73 -4.47
C GLU A 35 -6.40 -10.30 -3.45
N ILE A 36 -6.11 -9.01 -3.44
CA ILE A 36 -5.14 -8.39 -2.53
C ILE A 36 -5.89 -7.56 -1.51
N ALA A 37 -5.67 -7.85 -0.22
CA ALA A 37 -6.30 -7.14 0.89
C ALA A 37 -5.38 -6.12 1.57
N LEU A 38 -4.05 -6.26 1.42
CA LEU A 38 -3.11 -5.38 2.10
C LEU A 38 -1.76 -5.28 1.39
N ALA A 39 -1.04 -4.19 1.69
CA ALA A 39 0.35 -4.03 1.36
C ALA A 39 1.23 -4.44 2.57
N ALA A 40 2.25 -5.25 2.35
CA ALA A 40 3.14 -5.73 3.41
C ALA A 40 4.60 -5.86 2.92
N PRO A 41 5.61 -5.75 3.81
CA PRO A 41 6.98 -6.09 3.47
C PRO A 41 7.14 -7.60 3.26
N LEU A 42 8.12 -8.02 2.45
CA LEU A 42 8.36 -9.43 2.06
C LEU A 42 8.28 -10.41 3.23
N VAL A 43 8.99 -10.10 4.32
CA VAL A 43 9.08 -10.95 5.53
C VAL A 43 7.77 -11.11 6.32
N ARG A 44 6.77 -10.25 6.09
CA ARG A 44 5.45 -10.30 6.75
C ARG A 44 4.31 -10.55 5.76
N ALA A 45 4.60 -10.61 4.46
CA ALA A 45 3.59 -10.78 3.44
C ALA A 45 3.04 -12.21 3.47
N ASP A 46 1.73 -12.32 3.27
CA ASP A 46 0.98 -13.56 3.18
C ASP A 46 0.22 -13.67 1.85
N GLY A 47 -0.54 -14.75 1.66
CA GLY A 47 -1.28 -15.02 0.44
C GLY A 47 -2.43 -14.05 0.13
N ARG A 48 -2.56 -12.95 0.89
CA ARG A 48 -3.49 -11.85 0.65
C ARG A 48 -2.78 -10.51 0.50
N SER A 49 -1.46 -10.52 0.56
CA SER A 49 -0.61 -9.34 0.59
C SER A 49 0.11 -9.12 -0.73
N VAL A 50 0.31 -7.85 -1.09
CA VAL A 50 1.25 -7.43 -2.13
C VAL A 50 2.50 -6.80 -1.51
N SER A 51 3.66 -7.14 -2.05
CA SER A 51 4.96 -6.58 -1.64
C SER A 51 5.73 -6.06 -2.85
N PHE A 52 6.92 -5.52 -2.61
CA PHE A 52 7.89 -5.23 -3.65
C PHE A 52 9.28 -5.75 -3.28
N PHE A 53 10.14 -5.85 -4.28
CA PHE A 53 11.56 -6.12 -4.14
C PHE A 53 12.32 -5.12 -5.01
N ALA A 54 13.31 -4.43 -4.44
CA ALA A 54 14.12 -3.43 -5.16
C ALA A 54 15.62 -3.50 -4.84
N ASP A 55 16.03 -4.26 -3.81
CA ASP A 55 17.41 -4.35 -3.37
C ASP A 55 17.83 -5.81 -3.22
N ARG A 56 18.96 -6.16 -3.85
CA ARG A 56 19.53 -7.51 -3.90
C ARG A 56 19.82 -8.12 -2.53
N ARG A 57 20.00 -7.29 -1.50
CA ARG A 57 20.22 -7.76 -0.12
C ARG A 57 19.01 -8.52 0.44
N TYR A 58 17.82 -8.30 -0.10
CA TYR A 58 16.58 -8.98 0.31
C TYR A 58 16.21 -10.15 -0.62
N LEU A 59 17.17 -10.70 -1.34
CA LEU A 59 16.90 -11.77 -2.32
C LEU A 59 16.40 -13.04 -1.64
N ASP A 60 16.94 -13.38 -0.47
CA ASP A 60 16.47 -14.53 0.31
C ASP A 60 15.04 -14.31 0.81
N ASP A 61 14.71 -13.08 1.22
CA ASP A 61 13.34 -12.69 1.59
C ASP A 61 12.37 -12.76 0.39
N LEU A 62 12.83 -12.44 -0.82
CA LEU A 62 12.04 -12.58 -2.04
C LEU A 62 11.71 -14.04 -2.33
N ILE A 63 12.69 -14.93 -2.22
CA ILE A 63 12.49 -16.37 -2.51
C ILE A 63 11.60 -17.01 -1.45
N ALA A 64 11.73 -16.59 -0.19
CA ALA A 64 10.97 -17.12 0.94
C ALA A 64 9.60 -16.46 1.15
N THR A 65 9.25 -15.44 0.35
CA THR A 65 8.00 -14.68 0.52
C THR A 65 6.77 -15.57 0.38
N LYS A 66 5.73 -15.25 1.15
CA LYS A 66 4.40 -15.86 1.03
C LYS A 66 3.38 -14.90 0.43
N ALA A 67 3.83 -13.76 -0.09
CA ALA A 67 2.99 -12.78 -0.77
C ALA A 67 2.17 -13.43 -1.89
N ALA A 68 0.96 -12.93 -2.12
CA ALA A 68 0.18 -13.28 -3.32
C ALA A 68 0.84 -12.74 -4.59
N ALA A 69 1.45 -11.55 -4.50
CA ALA A 69 2.13 -10.91 -5.61
C ALA A 69 3.27 -10.01 -5.13
N VAL A 70 4.30 -9.86 -5.96
CA VAL A 70 5.45 -8.99 -5.67
C VAL A 70 5.82 -8.16 -6.89
N PHE A 71 5.94 -6.85 -6.70
CA PHE A 71 6.57 -5.96 -7.68
C PHE A 71 8.07 -6.18 -7.73
N VAL A 72 8.61 -6.47 -8.93
CA VAL A 72 10.02 -6.82 -9.12
C VAL A 72 10.60 -6.20 -10.40
N PRO A 73 11.91 -5.91 -10.45
CA PRO A 73 12.60 -5.63 -11.70
C PRO A 73 12.65 -6.91 -12.56
N GLU A 74 12.69 -6.73 -13.88
CA GLU A 74 12.67 -7.82 -14.86
C GLU A 74 13.76 -8.87 -14.63
N ALA A 75 14.96 -8.45 -14.21
CA ALA A 75 16.09 -9.34 -13.89
C ALA A 75 15.83 -10.31 -12.72
N PHE A 76 14.77 -10.11 -11.95
CA PHE A 76 14.42 -10.93 -10.78
C PHE A 76 13.06 -11.61 -10.90
N ALA A 77 12.38 -11.50 -12.05
CA ALA A 77 11.06 -12.11 -12.25
C ALA A 77 11.08 -13.63 -12.00
N GLU A 78 12.12 -14.32 -12.45
CA GLU A 78 12.30 -15.76 -12.26
C GLU A 78 12.67 -16.16 -10.82
N ARG A 79 12.97 -15.19 -9.95
CA ARG A 79 13.26 -15.43 -8.53
C ARG A 79 12.03 -15.38 -7.66
N VAL A 80 10.90 -14.94 -8.22
CA VAL A 80 9.60 -14.96 -7.54
C VAL A 80 9.14 -16.42 -7.40
N PRO A 81 8.74 -16.89 -6.21
CA PRO A 81 8.35 -18.27 -6.00
C PRO A 81 7.06 -18.60 -6.76
N GLU A 82 6.86 -19.89 -7.07
CA GLU A 82 5.73 -20.34 -7.91
C GLU A 82 4.36 -19.93 -7.36
N GLY A 83 4.17 -19.89 -6.04
CA GLY A 83 2.91 -19.46 -5.42
C GLY A 83 2.65 -17.95 -5.40
N CYS A 84 3.55 -17.15 -5.99
CA CYS A 84 3.49 -15.69 -5.99
C CYS A 84 3.51 -15.15 -7.42
N VAL A 85 2.64 -14.20 -7.74
CA VAL A 85 2.62 -13.55 -9.05
C VAL A 85 3.73 -12.49 -9.13
N ALA A 86 4.57 -12.59 -10.17
CA ALA A 86 5.58 -11.58 -10.48
C ALA A 86 4.92 -10.38 -11.19
N LEU A 87 5.00 -9.20 -10.58
CA LEU A 87 4.56 -7.93 -11.18
C LEU A 87 5.79 -7.17 -11.67
N VAL A 88 6.12 -7.32 -12.94
CA VAL A 88 7.36 -6.79 -13.52
C VAL A 88 7.23 -5.29 -13.80
N THR A 89 8.12 -4.50 -13.22
CA THR A 89 8.18 -3.04 -13.41
C THR A 89 9.59 -2.50 -13.20
N ARG A 90 9.88 -1.33 -13.79
CA ARG A 90 11.15 -0.63 -13.58
C ARG A 90 11.18 0.14 -12.26
N GLU A 91 10.02 0.35 -11.64
CA GLU A 91 9.88 1.14 -10.40
C GLU A 91 9.08 0.37 -9.31
N PRO A 92 9.61 -0.76 -8.77
CA PRO A 92 8.84 -1.63 -7.88
C PRO A 92 8.27 -0.94 -6.65
N GLN A 93 9.07 -0.09 -6.00
CA GLN A 93 8.65 0.63 -4.80
C GLN A 93 7.56 1.66 -5.11
N ALA A 94 7.66 2.37 -6.25
CA ALA A 94 6.66 3.36 -6.64
C ALA A 94 5.33 2.70 -7.03
N ALA A 95 5.39 1.61 -7.80
CA ALA A 95 4.25 0.79 -8.17
C ALA A 95 3.52 0.26 -6.91
N TRP A 96 4.27 -0.30 -5.97
CA TRP A 96 3.74 -0.75 -4.69
C TRP A 96 3.13 0.39 -3.86
N ALA A 97 3.76 1.56 -3.80
CA ALA A 97 3.22 2.71 -3.07
C ALA A 97 1.87 3.18 -3.62
N ARG A 98 1.69 3.18 -4.96
CA ARG A 98 0.40 3.49 -5.61
C ARG A 98 -0.67 2.48 -5.21
N VAL A 99 -0.32 1.19 -5.18
CA VAL A 99 -1.25 0.13 -4.76
C VAL A 99 -1.58 0.22 -3.28
N ALA A 100 -0.60 0.46 -2.42
CA ALA A 100 -0.80 0.65 -0.99
C ALA A 100 -1.77 1.80 -0.70
N ALA A 101 -1.64 2.92 -1.41
CA ALA A 101 -2.56 4.06 -1.29
C ALA A 101 -4.00 3.76 -1.73
N ARG A 102 -4.19 2.81 -2.65
CA ARG A 102 -5.53 2.34 -3.07
C ARG A 102 -6.15 1.36 -2.08
N LEU A 103 -5.36 0.44 -1.55
CA LEU A 103 -5.80 -0.52 -0.53
C LEU A 103 -6.11 0.15 0.81
N HIS A 104 -5.34 1.20 1.12
CA HIS A 104 -5.38 1.89 2.40
C HIS A 104 -5.49 3.41 2.18
N PRO A 105 -6.62 3.90 1.65
CA PRO A 105 -6.80 5.33 1.46
C PRO A 105 -6.81 6.05 2.81
N ALA A 106 -6.19 7.23 2.87
CA ALA A 106 -6.24 8.07 4.06
C ALA A 106 -7.70 8.41 4.38
N ARG A 107 -8.09 8.17 5.63
CA ARG A 107 -9.43 8.49 6.11
C ARG A 107 -9.61 10.01 6.07
N ARG A 108 -10.68 10.45 5.41
CA ARG A 108 -11.01 11.88 5.38
C ARG A 108 -11.80 12.24 6.63
N MET A 109 -11.28 13.18 7.41
CA MET A 109 -12.03 13.75 8.52
C MET A 109 -13.02 14.78 7.97
N SER A 110 -14.30 14.60 8.27
CA SER A 110 -15.37 15.52 7.87
C SER A 110 -15.78 16.49 8.98
N ALA A 111 -15.46 16.16 10.24
CA ALA A 111 -15.69 17.06 11.36
C ALA A 111 -14.74 18.27 11.27
N GLY A 112 -15.29 19.47 11.45
CA GLY A 112 -14.48 20.69 11.59
C GLY A 112 -13.51 20.60 12.78
N PRO A 113 -12.54 21.52 12.87
CA PRO A 113 -11.63 21.55 14.01
C PRO A 113 -12.40 21.78 15.32
N ALA A 114 -11.98 21.11 16.39
CA ALA A 114 -12.46 21.36 17.73
C ALA A 114 -11.51 22.34 18.41
N VAL A 115 -11.95 23.57 18.63
CA VAL A 115 -11.14 24.65 19.22
C VAL A 115 -11.73 25.01 20.57
N HIS A 116 -10.92 24.94 21.62
CA HIS A 116 -11.35 25.38 22.95
C HIS A 116 -11.71 26.87 22.93
N PRO A 117 -12.78 27.33 23.60
CA PRO A 117 -13.19 28.74 23.54
C PRO A 117 -12.15 29.76 24.00
N THR A 118 -11.16 29.32 24.79
CA THR A 118 -10.06 30.19 25.25
C THR A 118 -8.86 30.21 24.31
N ALA A 119 -8.84 29.35 23.28
CA ALA A 119 -7.72 29.24 22.36
C ALA A 119 -7.52 30.50 21.51
N GLU A 120 -6.33 31.08 21.53
CA GLU A 120 -5.93 32.16 20.63
C GLU A 120 -5.34 31.62 19.33
N ILE A 121 -5.97 31.92 18.19
CA ILE A 121 -5.51 31.51 16.85
C ILE A 121 -4.98 32.74 16.09
N GLY A 122 -3.71 32.69 15.69
CA GLY A 122 -3.07 33.75 14.94
C GLY A 122 -3.65 33.97 13.54
N GLU A 123 -3.45 35.17 12.99
CA GLU A 123 -3.89 35.52 11.64
C GLU A 123 -3.23 34.62 10.58
N GLY A 124 -4.02 34.12 9.63
CA GLY A 124 -3.54 33.26 8.54
C GLY A 124 -3.37 31.77 8.90
N VAL A 125 -3.70 31.35 10.12
CA VAL A 125 -3.65 29.93 10.50
C VAL A 125 -4.81 29.16 9.86
N VAL A 126 -4.49 28.04 9.19
CA VAL A 126 -5.47 27.11 8.64
C VAL A 126 -5.51 25.85 9.50
N LEU A 127 -6.66 25.57 10.12
CA LEU A 127 -6.90 24.34 10.86
C LEU A 127 -7.61 23.33 9.95
N ALA A 128 -6.95 22.20 9.71
CA ALA A 128 -7.54 21.12 8.94
C ALA A 128 -8.70 20.45 9.70
N PRO A 129 -9.67 19.84 8.99
CA PRO A 129 -10.70 19.00 9.61
C PRO A 129 -10.10 17.98 10.58
N GLY A 130 -10.68 17.89 11.77
CA GLY A 130 -10.20 16.98 12.82
C GLY A 130 -9.07 17.49 13.72
N ALA A 131 -8.55 18.70 13.50
CA ALA A 131 -7.61 19.32 14.45
C ALA A 131 -8.30 19.57 15.80
N VAL A 132 -7.58 19.38 16.90
CA VAL A 132 -8.04 19.71 18.26
C VAL A 132 -7.07 20.72 18.86
N VAL A 133 -7.58 21.89 19.23
CA VAL A 133 -6.84 22.96 19.92
C VAL A 133 -7.38 23.05 21.34
N GLY A 134 -6.52 22.77 22.32
CA GLY A 134 -6.86 22.85 23.75
C GLY A 134 -6.91 24.28 24.28
N GLU A 135 -7.07 24.42 25.60
CA GLU A 135 -6.99 25.70 26.30
C GLU A 135 -5.68 26.44 25.98
N GLY A 136 -5.73 27.76 25.76
CA GLY A 136 -4.54 28.58 25.54
C GLY A 136 -4.81 30.02 25.17
#